data_AF-A0A9E5FUG1-F1
#
_entry.id   AF-A0A9E5FUG1-F1
#
_cell.length_a   1.000
_cell.length_b   1.000
_cell.length_c   1.000
_cell.angle_alpha   90.00
_cell.angle_beta   90.00
_cell.angle_gamma   90.00
#
_symmetry.space_group_name_H-M   'P 1'
#
loop_
_entity.id
_entity.type
_entity.pdbx_description
1 polymer ?
#
loop_
_entity_poly.entity_id
_entity_poly.type
_entity_poly.pdbx_seq_one_letter_code
_entity_poly.pdbx_strand_id
1 'polypeptide(L)'
;MNVEELKRRAITFEEELKAICDQSPEATAFAKYEPIVEVIRRAKAGQIVGPEQIPGMHYWHFETEILWKYEAMAEAFSRFSLLLSGLER
;
A
#
# COMPACT_ATOMS: atom_id res chain seq x y z
N MET A 1 -7.13 -16.23 -0.85
CA MET A 1 -6.49 -15.00 -1.34
C MET A 1 -6.42 -15.05 -2.85
N ASN A 2 -6.90 -14.03 -3.53
CA ASN A 2 -6.87 -13.94 -4.99
C ASN A 2 -5.59 -13.21 -5.44
N VAL A 3 -4.61 -13.97 -5.93
CA VAL A 3 -3.29 -13.42 -6.31
C VAL A 3 -3.40 -12.42 -7.47
N GLU A 4 -4.29 -12.67 -8.43
CA GLU A 4 -4.49 -11.77 -9.58
C GLU A 4 -5.16 -10.45 -9.15
N GLU A 5 -6.11 -10.52 -8.22
CA GLU A 5 -6.69 -9.31 -7.64
C GLU A 5 -5.68 -8.54 -6.78
N LEU A 6 -4.87 -9.23 -5.97
CA LEU A 6 -3.80 -8.62 -5.18
C LEU A 6 -2.80 -7.88 -6.08
N LYS A 7 -2.40 -8.48 -7.21
CA LYS A 7 -1.56 -7.82 -8.23
C LYS A 7 -2.21 -6.55 -8.75
N ARG A 8 -3.49 -6.59 -9.14
CA ARG A 8 -4.22 -5.41 -9.63
C ARG A 8 -4.25 -4.29 -8.59
N ARG A 9 -4.58 -4.61 -7.34
CA ARG A 9 -4.59 -3.61 -6.24
C ARG A 9 -3.20 -3.05 -5.95
N ALA A 10 -2.16 -3.87 -6.03
CA ALA A 10 -0.79 -3.39 -5.87
C ALA A 10 -0.39 -2.39 -6.97
N ILE A 11 -0.81 -2.61 -8.21
CA ILE A 11 -0.57 -1.68 -9.32
C ILE A 11 -1.30 -0.36 -9.07
N THR A 12 -2.60 -0.41 -8.78
CA THR A 12 -3.39 0.80 -8.47
C THR A 12 -2.81 1.57 -7.28
N PHE A 13 -2.42 0.87 -6.21
CA PHE A 13 -1.80 1.52 -5.06
C PHE A 13 -0.46 2.18 -5.41
N GLU A 14 0.38 1.51 -6.21
CA GLU A 14 1.64 2.10 -6.70
C GLU A 14 1.41 3.36 -7.56
N GLU A 15 0.36 3.37 -8.39
CA GLU A 15 -0.02 4.51 -9.22
C GLU A 15 -0.46 5.70 -8.37
N GLU A 16 -1.32 5.49 -7.37
CA GLU A 16 -1.75 6.53 -6.45
C GLU A 16 -0.60 7.07 -5.59
N LEU A 17 0.33 6.20 -5.15
CA LEU A 17 1.56 6.62 -4.45
C LEU A 17 2.43 7.55 -5.32
N LYS A 18 2.58 7.23 -6.61
CA LYS A 18 3.33 8.06 -7.55
C LYS A 18 2.63 9.40 -7.79
N ALA A 19 1.30 9.41 -7.84
CA ALA A 19 0.52 10.63 -8.05
C ALA A 19 0.68 11.63 -6.90
N ILE A 20 0.85 11.14 -5.67
CA ILE A 20 1.07 11.99 -4.49
C ILE A 20 2.54 12.25 -4.17
N CYS A 21 3.46 11.56 -4.83
CA CYS A 21 4.90 11.74 -4.64
C CYS A 21 5.28 13.20 -4.90
N ASP A 22 6.21 13.73 -4.10
CA ASP A 22 6.70 15.12 -4.17
C ASP A 22 5.67 16.22 -3.84
N GLN A 23 4.39 15.89 -3.58
CA GLN A 23 3.41 16.87 -3.10
C GLN A 23 3.70 17.33 -1.67
N SER A 24 4.43 16.53 -0.88
CA SER A 24 4.95 16.90 0.44
C SER A 24 6.15 16.03 0.85
N PRO A 25 6.96 16.44 1.84
CA PRO A 25 8.03 15.60 2.38
C PRO A 25 7.51 14.27 2.94
N GLU A 26 6.35 14.28 3.62
CA GLU A 26 5.72 13.08 4.16
C GLU A 26 5.23 12.13 3.06
N ALA A 27 4.57 12.66 2.02
CA ALA A 27 4.15 11.87 0.87
C ALA A 27 5.34 11.20 0.17
N THR A 28 6.44 11.95 0.03
CA THR A 28 7.69 11.44 -0.52
C THR A 28 8.30 10.36 0.36
N ALA A 29 8.29 10.54 1.68
CA ALA A 29 8.81 9.57 2.63
C ALA A 29 8.00 8.26 2.61
N PHE A 30 6.68 8.35 2.51
CA PHE A 30 5.80 7.18 2.43
C PHE A 30 5.94 6.42 1.11
N ALA A 31 5.99 7.14 -0.02
CA ALA A 31 6.22 6.52 -1.32
C ALA A 31 7.57 5.79 -1.42
N LYS A 32 8.56 6.20 -0.61
CA LYS A 32 9.89 5.59 -0.51
C LYS A 32 10.03 4.63 0.68
N TYR A 33 8.96 4.41 1.45
CA TYR A 33 9.01 3.56 2.63
C TYR A 33 9.23 2.10 2.20
N GLU A 34 10.42 1.58 2.49
CA GLU A 34 10.89 0.29 1.97
C GLU A 34 9.91 -0.87 2.19
N PRO A 35 9.25 -1.03 3.36
CA PRO A 35 8.23 -2.08 3.54
C PRO A 35 7.04 -1.98 2.56
N ILE A 36 6.60 -0.77 2.21
CA ILE A 36 5.54 -0.56 1.21
C ILE A 36 6.06 -0.89 -0.19
N VAL A 37 7.27 -0.41 -0.52
CA VAL A 37 7.88 -0.66 -1.84
C VAL A 37 8.06 -2.15 -2.09
N GLU A 38 8.55 -2.88 -1.09
CA GLU A 38 8.83 -4.31 -1.20
C GLU A 38 7.54 -5.15 -1.27
N VAL A 39 6.51 -4.82 -0.49
CA VAL A 39 5.24 -5.54 -0.54
C VAL A 39 4.55 -5.34 -1.90
N ILE A 40 4.56 -4.13 -2.44
CA ILE A 40 4.03 -3.83 -3.78
C ILE A 40 4.79 -4.64 -4.84
N ARG A 41 6.13 -4.65 -4.77
CA ARG A 41 6.98 -5.40 -5.70
C ARG A 41 6.67 -6.90 -5.68
N ARG A 42 6.60 -7.49 -4.49
CA ARG A 42 6.28 -8.91 -4.29
C ARG A 42 4.86 -9.25 -4.73
N ALA A 43 3.89 -8.39 -4.43
CA ALA A 43 2.50 -8.54 -4.88
C ALA A 43 2.42 -8.56 -6.40
N LYS A 44 3.01 -7.57 -7.08
CA LYS A 44 3.06 -7.48 -8.55
C LYS A 44 3.73 -8.69 -9.19
N ALA A 45 4.77 -9.23 -8.54
CA ALA A 45 5.45 -10.45 -8.99
C ALA A 45 4.66 -11.75 -8.69
N GLY A 46 3.53 -11.69 -7.98
CA GLY A 46 2.77 -12.87 -7.55
C GLY A 46 3.49 -13.72 -6.51
N GLN A 47 4.42 -13.14 -5.76
CA GLN A 47 5.25 -13.83 -4.77
C GLN A 47 4.59 -13.95 -3.38
N ILE A 48 3.40 -13.34 -3.22
CA ILE A 48 2.62 -13.40 -1.98
C ILE A 48 1.54 -14.46 -2.17
N VAL A 49 1.72 -15.59 -1.49
CA VAL A 49 0.85 -16.78 -1.62
C VAL A 49 -0.04 -17.02 -0.39
N GLY A 50 0.18 -16.26 0.69
CA GLY A 50 -0.68 -16.23 1.87
C GLY A 50 -0.72 -14.84 2.51
N PRO A 51 -1.52 -14.67 3.57
CA PRO A 51 -1.63 -13.39 4.26
C PRO A 51 -0.31 -12.91 4.83
N GLU A 52 -0.06 -11.60 4.75
CA GLU A 52 1.09 -10.96 5.37
C GLU A 52 0.77 -9.54 5.88
N GLN A 53 1.65 -9.00 6.69
CA GLN A 53 1.52 -7.65 7.26
C GLN A 53 2.64 -6.75 6.72
N ILE A 54 2.35 -5.45 6.62
CA ILE A 54 3.36 -4.44 6.29
C ILE A 54 3.95 -3.93 7.61
N PRO A 55 5.26 -4.13 7.86
CA PRO A 55 5.91 -3.64 9.07
C PRO A 55 5.80 -2.11 9.24
N GLY A 56 5.76 -1.65 10.49
CA GLY A 56 5.91 -0.24 10.86
C GLY A 56 4.78 0.71 10.44
N MET A 57 3.62 0.17 10.06
CA MET A 57 2.47 0.99 9.64
C MET A 57 1.85 1.84 10.75
N HIS A 58 2.12 1.56 12.04
CA HIS A 58 1.58 2.36 13.15
C HIS A 58 1.93 3.85 13.01
N TYR A 59 3.19 4.17 12.68
CA TYR A 59 3.63 5.55 12.48
C TYR A 59 2.78 6.24 11.41
N TRP A 60 2.60 5.59 10.25
CA TRP A 60 1.83 6.16 9.15
C TRP A 60 0.33 6.30 9.45
N HIS A 61 -0.24 5.39 10.24
CA HIS A 61 -1.64 5.42 10.63
C HIS A 61 -1.98 6.48 11.67
N PHE A 62 -1.08 6.74 12.61
CA PHE A 62 -1.41 7.50 13.83
C PHE A 62 -0.56 8.75 14.04
N GLU A 63 0.67 8.77 13.52
CA GLU A 63 1.62 9.86 13.72
C GLU A 63 1.72 10.79 12.49
N THR A 64 1.02 10.46 11.40
CA THR A 64 1.04 11.25 10.16
C THR A 64 -0.35 11.48 9.60
N GLU A 65 -0.44 12.46 8.72
CA GLU A 65 -1.68 12.86 8.06
C GLU A 65 -1.96 12.10 6.75
N ILE A 66 -1.05 11.22 6.34
CA ILE A 66 -0.98 10.80 4.94
C ILE A 66 -2.21 10.02 4.47
N LEU A 67 -2.78 9.17 5.33
CA LEU A 67 -3.93 8.35 4.99
C LEU A 67 -5.26 9.13 5.07
N TRP A 68 -5.31 10.29 5.73
CA TRP A 68 -6.50 11.14 5.70
C TRP A 68 -6.40 12.27 4.68
N LYS A 69 -5.19 12.67 4.30
CA LYS A 69 -4.94 13.82 3.42
C LYS A 69 -5.08 13.45 1.94
N TYR A 70 -4.82 12.19 1.59
CA TYR A 70 -4.82 11.69 0.22
C TYR A 70 -5.82 10.56 0.07
N GLU A 71 -7.10 10.91 -0.09
CA GLU A 71 -8.24 9.97 -0.07
C GLU A 71 -8.09 8.82 -1.09
N ALA A 72 -7.77 9.11 -2.35
CA ALA A 72 -7.61 8.09 -3.39
C ALA A 72 -6.47 7.09 -3.07
N MET A 73 -5.34 7.60 -2.59
CA MET A 73 -4.21 6.77 -2.16
C MET A 73 -4.59 5.92 -0.95
N ALA A 74 -5.31 6.49 0.03
CA ALA A 74 -5.75 5.79 1.23
C ALA A 74 -6.78 4.69 0.91
N GLU A 75 -7.68 4.94 -0.03
CA GLU A 75 -8.63 3.93 -0.52
C GLU A 75 -7.87 2.78 -1.21
N ALA A 76 -6.93 3.10 -2.10
CA ALA A 76 -6.11 2.10 -2.79
C ALA A 76 -5.30 1.27 -1.79
N PHE A 77 -4.69 1.91 -0.79
CA PHE A 77 -3.99 1.25 0.31
C PHE A 77 -4.91 0.33 1.13
N SER A 78 -6.11 0.80 1.47
CA SER A 78 -7.08 0.02 2.27
C SER A 78 -7.54 -1.23 1.53
N ARG A 79 -7.88 -1.12 0.24
CA ARG A 79 -8.26 -2.28 -0.59
C ARG A 79 -7.09 -3.26 -0.76
N PHE A 80 -5.89 -2.74 -1.00
CA PHE A 80 -4.69 -3.58 -1.10
C PHE A 80 -4.40 -4.32 0.22
N SER A 81 -4.43 -3.62 1.35
CA SER A 81 -4.14 -4.19 2.67
C SER A 81 -5.19 -5.19 3.14
N LEU A 82 -6.47 -5.00 2.81
CA LEU A 82 -7.53 -5.97 3.09
C LEU A 82 -7.29 -7.32 2.38
N LEU A 83 -6.97 -7.30 1.08
CA LEU A 83 -6.60 -8.52 0.36
C LEU A 83 -5.32 -9.15 0.91
N LEU A 84 -4.32 -8.32 1.20
CA LEU A 84 -3.04 -8.75 1.74
C LEU A 84 -3.20 -9.47 3.08
N SER A 85 -4.10 -8.98 3.93
CA SER A 85 -4.45 -9.60 5.22
C SER A 85 -5.32 -10.86 5.10
N GLY A 86 -5.83 -11.15 3.90
CA GLY A 86 -6.76 -12.25 3.65
C GLY A 86 -8.16 -12.02 4.26
N LEU A 87 -8.51 -10.78 4.58
CA LEU A 87 -9.82 -10.41 5.15
C LEU A 87 -10.88 -10.15 4.08
N GLU A 88 -10.49 -9.79 2.86
CA GLU A 88 -11.39 -9.86 1.70
C GLU A 88 -11.45 -11.31 1.18
N ARG A 89 -12.67 -11.89 1.18
CA ARG A 89 -12.97 -13.23 0.66
C ARG A 89 -13.58 -13.17 -0.74
#